data_AF-A0A7C5JSD3-F1
#
_entry.id   AF-A0A7C5JSD3-F1
#
_cell.length_a   1.000
_cell.length_b   1.000
_cell.length_c   1.000
_cell.angle_alpha   90.00
_cell.angle_beta   90.00
_cell.angle_gamma   90.00
#
_symmetry.space_group_name_H-M   'P 1'
#
loop_
_entity.id
_entity.type
_entity.pdbx_description
1 polymer ?
#
loop_
_entity_poly.entity_id
_entity_poly.type
_entity_poly.pdbx_seq_one_letter_code
_entity_poly.pdbx_strand_id
1 'polypeptide(L)' 'PEGANCSPCYSVCIPPAPPDLDCGEIRFRRFQVYSCDPHGFDGDNDGIGCER' A
#
# COMPACT_ATOMS: atom_id res chain seq x y z
N PRO A 1 -0.12 -15.81 17.42
CA PRO A 1 0.11 -14.35 17.34
C PRO A 1 0.53 -13.97 15.91
N GLU A 2 -0.47 -13.89 15.03
CA GLU A 2 -0.28 -13.67 13.59
C GLU A 2 -0.18 -12.16 13.32
N GLY A 3 0.97 -11.59 13.66
CA GLY A 3 1.31 -10.22 13.27
C GLY A 3 1.38 -10.15 11.75
N ALA A 4 0.45 -9.39 11.17
CA ALA A 4 0.23 -9.26 9.74
C ALA A 4 1.54 -9.23 8.94
N ASN A 5 1.64 -10.08 7.91
CA ASN A 5 2.71 -10.05 6.92
C ASN A 5 2.63 -8.73 6.14
N CYS A 6 3.11 -7.63 6.71
CA CYS A 6 3.11 -6.32 6.08
C CYS A 6 4.11 -6.33 4.91
N SER A 7 3.72 -5.75 3.79
CA SER A 7 4.60 -5.54 2.66
C SER A 7 5.68 -4.50 2.99
N PRO A 8 6.96 -4.75 2.64
CA PRO A 8 8.02 -3.75 2.78
C PRO A 8 7.92 -2.61 1.77
N CYS A 9 6.89 -2.64 0.90
CA CYS A 9 6.63 -1.68 -0.17
C CYS A 9 6.03 -0.36 0.32
N TYR A 10 5.48 -0.34 1.54
CA TYR A 10 4.72 0.79 2.04
C TYR A 10 5.19 1.16 3.44
N SER A 11 5.10 2.44 3.81
CA SER A 11 5.43 2.88 5.18
C SER A 11 4.39 2.46 6.23
N VAL A 12 3.26 1.91 5.78
CA VAL A 12 2.15 1.42 6.60
C VAL A 12 2.01 -0.09 6.43
N CYS A 13 1.34 -0.75 7.38
CA CYS A 13 1.11 -2.18 7.27
C CYS A 13 -0.03 -2.51 6.29
N ILE A 14 0.32 -2.89 5.07
CA ILE A 14 -0.61 -3.44 4.07
C ILE A 14 -0.08 -4.82 3.66
N PRO A 15 -0.90 -5.88 3.63
CA PRO A 15 -0.45 -7.20 3.20
C PRO A 15 0.06 -7.18 1.75
N PRO A 16 1.01 -8.04 1.34
CA PRO A 16 1.44 -8.14 -0.05
C PRO A 16 0.32 -8.68 -0.95
N ALA A 17 0.29 -8.26 -2.22
CA ALA A 17 -0.56 -8.87 -3.24
C ALA A 17 -0.11 -10.32 -3.54
N PRO A 18 -1.02 -11.24 -3.93
CA PRO A 18 -2.49 -11.11 -3.99
C PRO A 18 -3.20 -11.41 -2.63
N PRO A 19 -4.43 -10.93 -2.40
CA PRO A 19 -5.30 -10.19 -3.33
C PRO A 19 -4.81 -8.76 -3.58
N ASP A 20 -5.20 -8.21 -4.72
CA ASP A 20 -5.03 -6.78 -5.03
C ASP A 20 -5.98 -5.98 -4.14
N LEU A 21 -5.45 -4.98 -3.42
CA LEU A 21 -6.23 -4.14 -2.54
C LEU A 21 -6.34 -2.74 -3.13
N ASP A 22 -7.55 -2.18 -3.13
CA ASP A 22 -7.77 -0.80 -3.55
C ASP A 22 -7.70 0.18 -2.37
N CYS A 23 -7.50 1.47 -2.68
CA CYS A 23 -7.61 2.54 -1.68
C CYS A 23 -8.96 2.53 -0.93
N GLY A 24 -10.05 2.04 -1.53
CA GLY A 24 -11.35 1.91 -0.86
C GLY A 24 -11.40 0.83 0.22
N GLU A 25 -10.49 -0.14 0.17
CA GLU A 25 -10.48 -1.33 1.03
C GLU A 25 -9.57 -1.19 2.25
N ILE A 26 -8.63 -0.24 2.19
CA ILE A 26 -7.72 0.09 3.29
C ILE A 26 -8.09 1.40 3.98
N ARG A 27 -7.72 1.52 5.25
CA ARG A 27 -7.92 2.75 6.04
C ARG A 27 -6.79 3.77 5.87
N PHE A 28 -5.67 3.37 5.28
CA PHE A 28 -4.50 4.22 5.10
C PHE A 28 -4.69 5.15 3.90
N ARG A 29 -4.18 6.38 4.04
CA ARG A 29 -4.24 7.47 3.06
C ARG A 29 -2.95 8.26 3.14
N ARG A 30 -2.50 8.81 2.01
CA ARG A 30 -1.27 9.63 1.91
C ARG A 30 -0.09 8.99 2.64
N PHE A 31 0.14 7.70 2.38
CA PHE A 31 1.28 6.98 2.94
C PHE A 31 2.39 6.90 1.90
N GLN A 32 3.62 6.69 2.37
CA GLN A 32 4.75 6.62 1.47
C GLN A 32 4.77 5.25 0.78
N VAL A 33 4.82 5.29 -0.55
CA VAL A 33 5.01 4.13 -1.41
C VAL A 33 6.47 4.10 -1.83
N TYR A 34 7.13 2.98 -1.55
CA TYR A 34 8.49 2.74 -2.02
C TYR A 34 8.46 2.25 -3.48
N SER A 35 9.61 1.99 -4.09
CA SER A 35 9.75 1.64 -5.52
C SER A 35 8.98 0.40 -5.99
N CYS A 36 8.37 -0.34 -5.08
CA CYS A 36 7.59 -1.53 -5.35
C CYS A 36 6.13 -1.18 -5.03
N ASP A 37 5.25 -1.03 -6.02
CA ASP A 37 3.83 -0.73 -5.81
C ASP A 37 2.92 -1.87 -6.32
N PRO A 38 2.97 -3.06 -5.70
CA PRO A 38 2.24 -4.23 -6.20
C PRO A 38 0.72 -4.09 -6.20
N HIS A 39 0.16 -3.16 -5.42
CA HIS A 39 -1.28 -2.86 -5.38
C HIS A 39 -1.67 -1.63 -6.23
N GLY A 40 -0.70 -0.95 -6.85
CA GLY A 40 -1.02 0.23 -7.65
C GLY A 40 -1.56 1.42 -6.84
N PHE A 41 -1.17 1.58 -5.57
CA PHE A 41 -1.67 2.68 -4.73
C PHE A 41 -1.15 4.05 -5.15
N ASP A 42 0.02 4.09 -5.81
CA ASP A 42 0.68 5.29 -6.32
C ASP A 42 0.64 5.29 -7.86
N GLY A 43 -0.54 5.63 -8.38
CA GLY A 43 -0.80 5.61 -9.82
C GLY A 43 -0.04 6.69 -10.61
N ASP A 44 0.32 7.80 -9.99
CA ASP A 44 1.08 8.89 -10.60
C ASP A 44 2.59 8.85 -10.33
N ASN A 45 3.04 7.91 -9.50
CA ASN A 45 4.44 7.60 -9.19
C ASN A 45 5.18 8.76 -8.52
N ASP A 46 4.49 9.53 -7.67
CA ASP A 46 5.06 10.62 -6.90
C ASP A 46 5.66 10.15 -5.55
N GLY A 47 5.46 8.88 -5.21
CA GLY A 47 5.89 8.25 -3.97
C GLY A 47 4.84 8.28 -2.86
N ILE A 48 3.62 8.74 -3.13
CA ILE A 48 2.53 8.85 -2.17
C ILE A 48 1.30 8.06 -2.63
N GLY A 49 0.97 7.02 -1.88
CA GLY A 49 -0.17 6.15 -2.15
C GLY A 49 -1.49 6.69 -1.58
N CYS A 50 -2.58 6.47 -2.33
CA CYS A 50 -3.95 6.79 -1.93
C CYS A 50 -4.11 8.22 -1.39
N GLU A 51 -3.80 9.22 -2.21
CA GLU A 51 -3.84 10.63 -1.80
C GLU A 51 -5.26 11.19 -1.57
N ARG A 52 -6.26 10.55 -2.19
CA ARG A 52 -7.66 10.99 -2.24
C ARG A 52 -8.56 10.36 -1.18
#